data_AF-A0A8T5E0W6-F1
#
_entry.id   AF-A0A8T5E0W6-F1
#
_cell.length_a   1.000
_cell.length_b   1.000
_cell.length_c   1.000
_cell.angle_alpha   90.00
_cell.angle_beta   90.00
_cell.angle_gamma   90.00
#
_symmetry.space_group_name_H-M   'P 1'
#
loop_
_entity.id
_entity.type
_entity.pdbx_description
1 polymer ?
#
loop_
_entity_poly.entity_id
_entity_poly.type
_entity_poly.pdbx_seq_one_letter_code
_entity_poly.pdbx_strand_id
1 'polypeptide(L)'
;MSRRRETVSWLIIIIMIILSTNSFFKSGGNSINSWALLLLIPIPISFIVSERSKGTKIEEVSLEDWEDSNEHFSPVAKQADDPLDSGFDIPIL
;
A
#
# COMPACT_ATOMS: atom_id res chain seq x y z
N MET A 1 -7.33 -9.54 23.79
CA MET A 1 -8.49 -8.95 23.06
C MET A 1 -8.29 -8.95 21.53
N SER A 2 -7.06 -8.79 21.02
CA SER A 2 -6.72 -8.69 19.58
C SER A 2 -7.14 -9.90 18.72
N ARG A 3 -6.81 -11.13 19.15
CA ARG A 3 -7.07 -12.37 18.36
C ARG A 3 -8.55 -12.59 18.03
N ARG A 4 -9.48 -12.21 18.92
CA ARG A 4 -10.93 -12.31 18.67
C ARG A 4 -11.41 -11.31 17.61
N ARG A 5 -10.81 -10.12 17.56
CA ARG A 5 -11.15 -9.09 16.57
C ARG A 5 -10.57 -9.45 15.20
N GLU A 6 -9.35 -9.97 15.17
CA GLU A 6 -8.70 -10.46 13.95
C GLU A 6 -9.48 -11.60 13.30
N THR A 7 -9.92 -12.59 14.09
CA THR A 7 -10.76 -13.69 13.60
C THR A 7 -12.09 -13.21 13.04
N VAL A 8 -12.73 -12.22 13.67
CA VAL A 8 -13.97 -11.59 13.16
C VAL A 8 -13.71 -10.85 11.83
N SER A 9 -12.63 -10.08 11.73
CA SER A 9 -12.26 -9.40 10.48
C SER A 9 -12.01 -10.39 9.33
N TRP A 10 -11.32 -11.49 9.61
CA TRP A 10 -11.12 -12.58 8.64
C TRP A 10 -12.44 -13.21 8.19
N LEU A 11 -13.35 -13.47 9.14
CA LEU A 11 -14.67 -14.03 8.86
C LEU A 11 -15.48 -13.09 7.95
N ILE A 12 -15.45 -11.79 8.22
CA ILE A 12 -16.11 -10.76 7.39
C ILE A 12 -15.54 -10.77 5.96
N ILE A 13 -14.22 -10.86 5.79
CA ILE A 13 -13.57 -10.94 4.47
C ILE A 13 -14.07 -12.16 3.69
N ILE A 14 -14.11 -13.33 4.34
CA ILE A 14 -14.58 -14.58 3.71
C ILE A 14 -16.05 -14.44 3.28
N ILE A 15 -16.91 -13.87 4.13
CA ILE A 15 -18.30 -13.61 3.79
C ILE A 15 -18.42 -12.68 2.58
N MET A 16 -17.63 -11.61 2.52
CA MET A 16 -17.64 -10.68 1.38
C MET A 16 -17.23 -11.36 0.08
N ILE A 17 -16.22 -12.23 0.11
CA ILE A 17 -15.79 -13.00 -1.06
C ILE A 17 -16.92 -13.90 -1.55
N ILE A 18 -17.56 -14.66 -0.64
CA ILE A 18 -18.70 -15.54 -1.00
C ILE A 18 -19.85 -14.74 -1.60
N LEU A 19 -20.20 -13.60 -1.01
CA LEU A 19 -21.26 -12.71 -1.53
C LEU A 19 -20.90 -12.13 -2.90
N SER A 20 -19.66 -11.71 -3.08
CA SER A 20 -19.16 -11.19 -4.36
C SER A 20 -19.25 -12.25 -5.44
N THR A 21 -18.74 -13.46 -5.18
CA THR A 21 -18.81 -14.58 -6.13
C THR A 21 -20.26 -14.96 -6.47
N ASN A 22 -21.15 -15.02 -5.47
CA ASN A 22 -22.56 -15.33 -5.71
C ASN A 22 -23.24 -14.26 -6.59
N SER A 23 -22.97 -12.98 -6.30
CA SER A 23 -23.47 -11.86 -7.10
C SER A 23 -22.92 -11.88 -8.54
N PHE A 24 -21.67 -12.33 -8.71
CA PHE A 24 -21.03 -12.42 -10.02
C PHE A 24 -21.68 -13.49 -10.90
N PHE A 25 -21.90 -14.69 -10.34
CA PHE A 25 -22.59 -15.78 -11.03
C PHE A 25 -24.04 -15.43 -11.37
N LYS A 26 -24.78 -14.80 -10.44
CA LYS A 26 -26.17 -14.38 -10.68
C LYS A 26 -26.31 -13.36 -11.81
N SER A 27 -25.30 -12.53 -12.02
CA SER A 27 -25.31 -11.49 -13.05
C SER A 27 -24.71 -11.92 -14.38
N GLY A 28 -24.27 -13.18 -14.52
CA GLY A 28 -23.57 -13.64 -15.72
C GLY A 28 -22.24 -12.92 -15.99
N GLY A 29 -21.56 -12.46 -14.93
CA GLY A 29 -20.23 -11.85 -15.02
C GLY A 29 -20.17 -10.31 -15.05
N ASN A 30 -21.29 -9.61 -15.21
CA ASN A 30 -21.32 -8.13 -15.31
C ASN A 30 -21.92 -7.44 -14.06
N SER A 31 -21.60 -7.94 -12.87
CA SER A 31 -22.19 -7.46 -11.63
C SER A 31 -21.37 -6.33 -10.98
N ILE A 32 -21.88 -5.09 -11.03
CA ILE A 32 -21.30 -3.96 -10.28
C ILE A 32 -21.23 -4.23 -8.77
N ASN A 33 -22.23 -4.93 -8.22
CA ASN A 33 -22.29 -5.28 -6.80
C ASN A 33 -21.14 -6.20 -6.38
N SER A 34 -20.69 -7.08 -7.27
CA SER A 34 -19.58 -8.00 -6.99
C SER A 34 -18.26 -7.24 -6.85
N TRP A 35 -18.04 -6.25 -7.73
CA TRP A 35 -16.89 -5.36 -7.67
C TRP A 35 -16.92 -4.46 -6.44
N ALA A 36 -18.09 -3.90 -6.10
CA ALA A 36 -18.26 -3.09 -4.90
C ALA A 36 -17.90 -3.87 -3.62
N LEU A 37 -18.30 -5.14 -3.53
CA LEU A 37 -17.95 -6.01 -2.40
C LEU A 37 -16.45 -6.29 -2.30
N LEU A 38 -15.76 -6.49 -3.44
CA LEU A 38 -14.30 -6.69 -3.45
C LEU A 38 -13.55 -5.42 -3.03
N LEU A 39 -14.01 -4.25 -3.50
CA LEU A 39 -13.44 -2.96 -3.12
C LEU A 39 -13.62 -2.62 -1.63
N LEU A 40 -14.50 -3.33 -0.93
CA LEU A 40 -14.77 -3.12 0.50
C LEU A 40 -13.81 -3.91 1.41
N ILE A 41 -13.08 -4.89 0.87
CA ILE A 41 -12.10 -5.74 1.59
C ILE A 41 -10.98 -4.96 2.30
N PRO A 42 -10.46 -3.81 1.80
CA PRO A 42 -9.42 -3.03 2.50
C PRO A 42 -9.83 -2.55 3.90
N ILE A 43 -11.14 -2.39 4.16
CA ILE A 43 -11.64 -1.93 5.46
C ILE A 43 -11.32 -2.92 6.59
N PRO A 44 -11.78 -4.19 6.55
CA PRO A 44 -11.44 -5.16 7.59
C PRO A 44 -9.94 -5.45 7.66
N ILE A 45 -9.21 -5.36 6.54
CA ILE A 45 -7.74 -5.50 6.53
C ILE A 45 -7.07 -4.39 7.34
N SER A 46 -7.50 -3.14 7.18
CA SER A 46 -6.97 -2.00 7.95
C SER A 46 -7.06 -2.22 9.46
N PHE A 47 -8.15 -2.84 9.94
CA PHE A 47 -8.31 -3.19 11.35
C PHE A 47 -7.33 -4.28 11.82
N ILE A 48 -7.00 -5.25 10.97
CA ILE A 48 -6.02 -6.30 11.28
C ILE A 48 -4.61 -5.70 11.36
N VAL A 49 -4.25 -4.87 10.37
CA VAL A 49 -2.92 -4.24 10.27
C VAL A 49 -2.68 -3.26 11.41
N SER A 50 -3.66 -2.42 11.75
CA SER A 50 -3.56 -1.46 12.86
C SER A 50 -3.30 -2.12 14.21
N GLU A 51 -3.81 -3.34 14.43
CA GLU A 51 -3.55 -4.07 15.67
C GLU A 51 -2.18 -4.74 15.68
N ARG A 52 -1.69 -5.20 14.52
CA ARG A 52 -0.35 -5.78 14.40
C ARG A 52 0.75 -4.73 14.61
N SER A 53 0.55 -3.47 14.20
CA SER A 53 1.57 -2.43 14.38
C SER A 53 1.84 -2.06 15.85
N LYS A 54 0.86 -2.26 16.75
CA LYS A 54 1.03 -1.98 18.19
C LYS A 54 1.99 -2.94 18.89
N GLY A 55 2.23 -4.12 18.32
CA GLY A 55 3.13 -5.13 18.89
C GLY A 55 4.58 -5.01 18.40
N THR A 56 4.80 -4.26 17.31
CA THR A 56 6.14 -3.96 16.83
C THR A 56 6.68 -2.82 17.68
N LYS A 57 7.56 -3.13 18.64
CA LYS A 57 8.56 -2.14 19.07
C LYS A 57 9.30 -1.76 17.80
N ILE A 58 8.98 -0.58 17.26
CA ILE A 58 9.87 0.09 16.33
C ILE A 58 11.14 0.26 17.17
N GLU A 59 12.17 -0.54 16.91
CA GLU A 59 13.51 -0.13 17.35
C GLU A 59 13.69 1.24 16.73
N GLU A 60 13.75 2.24 17.61
CA GLU A 60 14.04 3.61 17.28
C GLU A 60 15.45 3.59 16.72
N VAL A 61 15.57 3.29 15.42
CA VAL A 61 16.81 3.49 14.68
C VAL A 61 16.99 5.00 14.73
N SER A 62 17.84 5.43 15.67
CA SER A 62 18.23 6.83 15.82
C SER A 62 18.73 7.32 14.47
N LEU A 63 18.18 8.45 14.01
CA LEU A 63 18.59 9.09 12.76
C LEU A 63 20.11 9.40 12.74
N GLU A 64 20.78 9.45 13.90
CA GLU A 64 22.23 9.50 14.04
C GLU A 64 22.99 8.41 13.25
N ASP A 65 22.43 7.20 13.10
CA ASP A 65 23.11 6.09 12.41
C ASP A 65 23.10 6.24 10.87
N TRP A 66 22.34 7.20 10.34
CA TRP A 66 22.30 7.51 8.90
C TRP A 66 23.37 8.52 8.47
N GLU A 67 23.91 9.31 9.39
CA GLU A 67 24.81 10.43 9.05
C GLU A 67 26.26 9.98 8.82
N ASP A 68 26.70 8.91 9.49
CA ASP A 68 28.07 8.36 9.37
C ASP A 68 28.35 7.61 8.07
N SER A 69 27.32 7.29 7.28
CA SER A 69 27.49 6.59 5.98
C SER A 69 27.78 7.52 4.81
N ASN A 70 27.71 8.85 5.01
CA ASN A 70 27.89 9.85 3.96
C ASN A 70 29.28 10.51 3.94
N GLU A 71 30.20 10.20 4.86
CA GLU A 71 31.54 10.79 4.88
C GLU A 71 32.43 10.39 3.68
N HIS A 72 31.99 9.43 2.84
CA HIS A 72 32.73 8.99 1.65
C HIS A 72 32.22 9.54 0.30
N PHE A 73 31.18 10.38 0.29
CA PHE A 73 30.76 11.06 -0.94
C PHE A 73 31.44 12.42 -1.05
N SER A 74 32.64 12.43 -1.63
CA SER A 74 33.23 13.64 -2.22
C SER A 74 32.17 14.34 -3.07
N PRO A 75 31.99 15.67 -2.98
CA PRO A 75 31.09 16.41 -3.85
C PRO A 75 31.74 16.43 -5.24
N VAL A 76 31.57 15.36 -6.00
CA VAL A 76 31.70 15.44 -7.44
C VAL A 76 30.55 16.34 -7.85
N ALA A 77 30.85 17.61 -8.09
CA ALA A 77 29.96 18.55 -8.74
C ALA A 77 29.52 17.91 -10.06
N LYS A 78 28.41 17.17 -10.03
CA LYS A 78 27.68 16.79 -11.22
C LYS A 78 27.12 18.11 -11.74
N GLN A 79 27.85 18.74 -12.64
CA GLN A 79 27.26 19.70 -13.57
C GLN A 79 26.11 18.94 -14.23
N ALA A 80 24.88 19.26 -13.85
CA ALA A 80 23.73 18.76 -14.56
C ALA A 80 23.78 19.39 -15.94
N ASP A 81 23.86 18.55 -16.98
CA ASP A 81 23.82 19.03 -18.36
C ASP A 81 22.50 19.80 -18.60
N ASP A 82 22.57 20.87 -19.39
CA ASP A 82 21.45 21.78 -19.66
C ASP A 82 20.27 20.98 -20.26
N PRO A 83 19.08 20.99 -19.64
CA PRO A 83 17.93 20.22 -20.12
C PRO A 83 17.50 20.56 -21.55
N LEU A 84 17.91 21.72 -22.08
CA LEU A 84 17.69 22.13 -23.47
C LEU A 84 18.47 21.27 -24.48
N ASP A 85 19.65 20.77 -24.11
CA ASP A 85 20.47 19.87 -24.97
C ASP A 85 20.06 18.39 -24.82
N SER A 86 19.21 18.05 -23.85
CA SER A 86 18.75 16.68 -23.60
C SER A 86 17.65 16.20 -24.55
N GLY A 87 17.22 17.01 -25.52
CA GLY A 87 16.31 16.59 -26.59
C GLY A 87 14.93 16.12 -26.11
N PHE A 88 14.48 16.55 -24.93
CA PHE A 88 13.11 16.29 -24.48
C PHE A 88 12.18 17.35 -25.08
N ASP A 89 11.61 17.02 -26.24
CA ASP A 89 10.52 17.79 -26.84
C ASP A 89 9.24 17.54 -26.00
N ILE A 90 9.01 18.39 -25.01
CA ILE A 90 7.83 18.30 -24.13
C ILE A 90 6.65 18.84 -24.94
N PRO A 91 5.62 18.03 -25.27
CA PRO A 91 4.46 18.54 -25.96
C PRO A 91 3.69 19.49 -25.03
N ILE A 92 3.63 20.76 -25.42
CA ILE A 92 2.70 21.74 -24.85
C ILE A 92 1.31 21.49 -25.45
N LEU A 93 0.32 21.30 -24.57
CA LEU A 93 -1.10 21.18 -24.89
C LEU A 93 -1.68 22.52 -25.37
#